data_AF-A0A6P8Z795-F1
#
_entry.id   AF-A0A6P8Z795-F1
#
_cell.length_a   1.000
_cell.length_b   1.000
_cell.length_c   1.000
_cell.angle_alpha   90.00
_cell.angle_beta   90.00
_cell.angle_gamma   90.00
#
_symmetry.space_group_name_H-M   'P 1'
#
loop_
_entity.id
_entity.type
_entity.pdbx_description
1 polymer ?
#
loop_
_entity_poly.entity_id
_entity_poly.type
_entity_poly.pdbx_seq_one_letter_code
_entity_poly.pdbx_strand_id
1 'polypeptide(L)'
;MPLPASGGAALRAVPKLVIRFSRKGCANRPFYHLQVTDKMVEQWEQCIEQLGTYDPLPNERNEKLVSCNFERIRFWLGEGAKLSKDAAAMLGMVGFLPIHPSSYIHAWEKRRAAELPEPPMPKKLTWRERKKILMQQAEDRLKAPAVEEELKESEELKESSQSS
;
A
#
# COMPACT_ATOMS: atom_id res chain seq x y z
N MET A 1 50.83 13.82 -7.74
CA MET A 1 50.43 12.78 -6.76
C MET A 1 49.49 11.81 -7.47
N PRO A 2 49.75 10.50 -7.49
CA PRO A 2 48.85 9.55 -8.11
C PRO A 2 47.63 9.32 -7.20
N LEU A 3 46.43 9.32 -7.78
CA LEU A 3 45.20 8.92 -7.10
C LEU A 3 45.26 7.41 -6.77
N PRO A 4 44.76 6.95 -5.61
CA PRO A 4 44.67 5.53 -5.34
C PRO A 4 43.69 4.87 -6.30
N ALA A 5 44.08 3.73 -6.87
CA ALA A 5 43.21 2.84 -7.65
C ALA A 5 42.12 2.27 -6.74
N SER A 6 41.09 3.07 -6.45
CA SER A 6 40.00 2.71 -5.55
C SER A 6 38.79 2.27 -6.37
N GLY A 7 38.92 1.11 -7.01
CA GLY A 7 37.77 0.24 -7.32
C GLY A 7 37.17 -0.40 -6.06
N GLY A 8 37.33 0.22 -4.90
CA GLY A 8 36.67 -0.19 -3.66
C GLY A 8 35.29 0.42 -3.65
N ALA A 9 34.29 -0.36 -4.06
CA ALA A 9 32.90 -0.02 -3.75
C ALA A 9 32.85 0.36 -2.26
N ALA A 10 32.48 1.61 -1.96
CA ALA A 10 32.30 2.04 -0.60
C ALA A 10 31.40 1.00 0.08
N LEU A 11 31.95 0.24 1.02
CA LEU A 11 31.19 -0.66 1.87
C LEU A 11 30.23 0.23 2.66
N ARG A 12 29.08 0.56 2.06
CA ARG A 12 27.98 1.18 2.76
C ARG A 12 27.69 0.21 3.89
N ALA A 13 27.99 0.62 5.13
CA ALA A 13 27.67 -0.14 6.33
C ALA A 13 26.16 -0.42 6.30
N VAL A 14 25.81 -1.60 5.81
CA VAL A 14 24.43 -2.05 5.76
C VAL A 14 24.03 -2.24 7.21
N PRO A 15 22.90 -1.68 7.67
CA PRO A 15 22.45 -1.89 9.04
C PRO A 15 22.38 -3.38 9.29
N LYS A 16 23.12 -3.83 10.31
CA LYS A 16 23.17 -5.23 10.69
C LYS A 16 21.80 -5.68 11.21
N LEU A 17 21.17 -4.86 12.06
CA LEU A 17 19.90 -5.15 12.73
C LEU A 17 18.71 -4.43 12.08
N VAL A 18 17.60 -5.16 11.95
CA VAL A 18 16.34 -4.66 11.41
C VAL A 18 15.17 -5.16 12.26
N ILE A 19 14.26 -4.24 12.59
CA ILE A 19 12.95 -4.54 13.15
C ILE A 19 11.97 -4.72 11.99
N ARG A 20 11.50 -5.95 11.79
CA ARG A 20 10.61 -6.32 10.67
C ARG A 20 9.50 -7.26 11.13
N PHE A 21 8.47 -7.38 10.29
CA PHE A 21 7.45 -8.41 10.47
C PHE A 21 7.93 -9.73 9.87
N SER A 22 7.82 -10.81 10.64
CA SER A 22 7.88 -12.18 10.11
C SER A 22 6.48 -12.72 9.99
N ARG A 23 6.17 -13.31 8.83
CA ARG A 23 4.90 -14.02 8.63
C ARG A 23 4.98 -15.36 9.34
N LYS A 24 3.94 -15.70 10.08
CA LYS A 24 3.66 -16.99 10.71
C LYS A 24 2.19 -17.36 10.44
N GLY A 25 1.75 -18.48 11.02
CA GLY A 25 0.41 -18.99 10.83
C GLY A 25 0.28 -19.92 9.62
N CYS A 26 -0.96 -20.26 9.28
CA CYS A 26 -1.29 -21.25 8.26
C CYS A 26 -1.63 -20.59 6.93
N ALA A 27 -1.82 -21.41 5.89
CA ALA A 27 -2.43 -20.95 4.64
C ALA A 27 -3.78 -20.26 4.93
N ASN A 28 -4.04 -19.12 4.28
CA ASN A 28 -5.25 -18.30 4.47
C ASN A 28 -5.49 -17.75 5.89
N ARG A 29 -4.58 -17.99 6.85
CA ARG A 29 -4.61 -17.41 8.20
C ARG A 29 -3.25 -16.76 8.51
N PRO A 30 -2.96 -15.58 7.92
CA PRO A 30 -1.70 -14.89 8.17
C PRO A 30 -1.67 -14.33 9.60
N PHE A 31 -0.55 -14.54 10.29
CA PHE A 31 -0.25 -13.94 11.58
C PHE A 31 1.16 -13.35 11.52
N TYR A 32 1.42 -12.21 12.14
CA TYR A 32 2.72 -11.56 12.06
C TYR A 32 3.36 -11.39 13.43
N HIS A 33 4.65 -11.70 13.52
CA HIS A 33 5.48 -11.32 14.67
C HIS A 33 6.30 -10.10 14.33
N LEU A 34 6.30 -9.11 15.22
CA LEU A 34 7.26 -8.02 15.17
C LEU A 34 8.53 -8.49 15.86
N GLN A 35 9.64 -8.56 15.13
CA GLN A 35 10.87 -9.17 15.63
C GLN A 35 12.11 -8.39 15.19
N VAL A 36 13.16 -8.49 16.01
CA VAL A 36 14.50 -8.03 15.67
C VAL A 36 15.28 -9.17 15.05
N THR A 37 15.80 -8.94 13.85
CA THR A 37 16.66 -9.89 13.15
C THR A 37 17.81 -9.18 12.46
N ASP A 38 18.86 -9.93 12.14
CA ASP A 38 19.84 -9.45 11.20
C ASP A 38 19.21 -9.28 9.81
N LYS A 39 19.70 -8.32 9.02
CA LYS A 39 19.15 -8.00 7.69
C LYS A 39 19.33 -9.14 6.69
N MET A 40 20.44 -9.87 6.80
CA MET A 40 20.80 -10.96 5.87
C MET A 40 20.07 -12.27 6.17
N VAL A 41 19.49 -12.37 7.36
CA VAL A 41 18.78 -13.57 7.83
C VAL A 41 17.45 -13.72 7.09
N GLU A 42 17.07 -14.97 6.80
CA GLU A 42 15.80 -15.29 6.16
C GLU A 42 14.61 -14.98 7.08
N GLN A 43 13.44 -14.78 6.49
CA GLN A 43 12.26 -14.35 7.25
C GLN A 43 11.71 -15.41 8.20
N TRP A 44 12.01 -16.69 7.93
CA TRP A 44 11.52 -17.84 8.69
C TRP A 44 12.46 -18.32 9.80
N GLU A 45 13.71 -17.86 9.76
CA GLU A 45 14.77 -18.23 10.71
C GLU A 45 14.50 -17.65 12.11
N GLN A 46 15.23 -18.16 13.09
CA GLN A 46 15.14 -17.72 14.47
C GLN A 46 15.49 -16.23 14.61
N CYS A 47 14.63 -15.49 15.31
CA CYS A 47 14.90 -14.09 15.62
C CYS A 47 15.78 -13.93 16.86
N ILE A 48 16.45 -12.78 16.95
CA ILE A 48 17.21 -12.39 18.15
C ILE A 48 16.24 -12.19 19.32
N GLU A 49 15.17 -11.43 19.04
CA GLU A 49 14.11 -11.15 20.02
C GLU A 49 12.78 -10.87 19.34
N GLN A 50 11.70 -11.38 19.92
CA GLN A 50 10.33 -11.04 19.54
C GLN A 50 9.84 -9.85 20.36
N LEU A 51 9.46 -8.78 19.68
CA LEU A 51 9.02 -7.52 20.29
C LEU A 51 7.50 -7.40 20.39
N GLY A 52 6.76 -8.17 19.59
CA GLY A 52 5.31 -8.03 19.50
C GLY A 52 4.65 -8.96 18.49
N THR A 53 3.35 -8.77 18.31
CA THR A 53 2.50 -9.51 17.38
C THR A 53 1.49 -8.61 16.70
N TYR A 54 1.02 -9.03 15.53
CA TYR A 54 -0.02 -8.37 14.77
C TYR A 54 -0.92 -9.42 14.11
N ASP A 55 -2.22 -9.36 14.41
CA ASP A 55 -3.26 -10.11 13.69
C ASP A 55 -3.95 -9.19 12.67
N PRO A 56 -3.76 -9.43 11.35
CA PRO A 56 -4.41 -8.63 10.31
C PRO A 56 -5.90 -8.94 10.17
N LEU A 57 -6.35 -10.10 10.63
CA LEU A 57 -7.76 -10.50 10.55
C LEU A 57 -8.52 -9.90 11.73
N PRO A 58 -9.70 -9.31 11.49
CA PRO A 58 -10.53 -8.80 12.56
C PRO A 58 -11.02 -9.94 13.46
N ASN A 59 -11.09 -9.68 14.76
CA ASN A 59 -11.79 -10.53 15.72
C ASN A 59 -13.32 -10.40 15.55
N GLU A 60 -14.09 -11.08 16.41
CA GLU A 60 -15.56 -11.00 16.44
C GLU A 60 -16.08 -9.57 16.69
N ARG A 61 -15.27 -8.72 17.33
CA ARG A 61 -15.55 -7.30 17.59
C ARG A 61 -15.10 -6.37 16.47
N ASN A 62 -14.64 -6.91 15.35
CA ASN A 62 -14.09 -6.18 14.20
C ASN A 62 -12.82 -5.35 14.50
N GLU A 63 -12.05 -5.77 15.51
CA GLU A 63 -10.80 -5.14 15.92
C GLU A 63 -9.59 -5.94 15.40
N LYS A 64 -8.52 -5.23 15.02
CA LYS A 64 -7.24 -5.83 14.66
C LYS A 64 -6.28 -5.71 15.84
N LEU A 65 -5.79 -6.86 16.32
CA LEU A 65 -4.99 -6.90 17.53
C LEU A 65 -3.51 -6.65 17.21
N VAL A 66 -2.92 -5.73 17.96
CA VAL A 66 -1.49 -5.40 17.90
C VAL A 66 -0.95 -5.43 19.33
N SER A 67 0.10 -6.20 19.55
CA SER A 67 0.86 -6.19 20.81
C SER A 67 2.28 -5.71 20.51
N CYS A 68 2.79 -4.76 21.28
CA CYS A 68 4.12 -4.17 21.11
C CYS A 68 4.76 -3.89 22.46
N ASN A 69 5.98 -4.38 22.66
CA ASN A 69 6.81 -4.03 23.81
C ASN A 69 7.59 -2.73 23.53
N PHE A 70 7.06 -1.59 23.97
CA PHE A 70 7.65 -0.28 23.70
C PHE A 70 9.04 -0.08 24.31
N GLU A 71 9.30 -0.66 25.48
CA GLU A 71 10.59 -0.54 26.16
C GLU A 71 11.71 -1.20 25.35
N ARG A 72 11.46 -2.44 24.89
CA ARG A 72 12.41 -3.18 24.05
C ARG A 72 12.55 -2.55 22.67
N ILE A 73 11.47 -2.06 22.06
CA ILE A 73 11.54 -1.33 20.80
C ILE A 73 12.44 -0.09 20.94
N ARG A 74 12.29 0.69 22.01
CA ARG A 74 13.13 1.87 22.28
C ARG A 74 14.60 1.48 22.45
N PHE A 75 14.88 0.41 23.19
CA PHE A 75 16.23 -0.10 23.38
C PHE A 75 16.90 -0.42 22.03
N TRP A 76 16.24 -1.22 21.18
CA TRP A 76 16.81 -1.61 19.89
C TRP A 76 16.95 -0.46 18.90
N LEU A 77 16.07 0.53 18.96
CA LEU A 77 16.24 1.78 18.19
C LEU A 77 17.49 2.55 18.65
N GLY A 78 17.77 2.56 19.97
CA GLY A 78 19.00 3.14 20.53
C GLY A 78 20.28 2.41 20.08
N GLU A 79 20.21 1.09 19.95
CA GLU A 79 21.29 0.23 19.43
C GLU A 79 21.50 0.40 17.90
N GLY A 80 20.67 1.20 17.23
CA GLY A 80 20.78 1.49 15.80
C GLY A 80 20.04 0.51 14.89
N ALA A 81 19.09 -0.27 15.42
CA ALA A 81 18.23 -1.12 14.59
C ALA A 81 17.35 -0.26 13.67
N LYS A 82 17.24 -0.62 12.39
CA LYS A 82 16.36 0.08 11.44
C LYS A 82 14.98 -0.56 11.38
N LEU A 83 13.94 0.25 11.23
CA LEU A 83 12.56 -0.22 11.03
C LEU A 83 12.29 -0.51 9.55
N SER A 84 11.54 -1.59 9.28
CA SER A 84 10.89 -1.78 7.98
C SER A 84 9.76 -0.76 7.77
N LYS A 85 9.40 -0.49 6.51
CA LYS A 85 8.35 0.47 6.13
C LYS A 85 7.02 0.18 6.84
N ASP A 86 6.61 -1.09 6.87
CA ASP A 86 5.34 -1.51 7.49
C ASP A 86 5.38 -1.41 9.02
N ALA A 87 6.52 -1.75 9.63
CA ALA A 87 6.72 -1.62 11.07
C ALA A 87 6.70 -0.14 11.50
N ALA A 88 7.35 0.74 10.73
CA ALA A 88 7.30 2.18 10.97
C ALA A 88 5.89 2.75 10.79
N ALA A 89 5.15 2.30 9.77
CA ALA A 89 3.76 2.71 9.58
C ALA A 89 2.87 2.26 10.74
N MET A 90 3.04 1.03 11.22
CA MET A 90 2.30 0.47 12.35
C MET A 90 2.61 1.22 13.66
N LEU A 91 3.89 1.45 13.99
CA LEU A 91 4.28 2.23 15.17
C LEU A 91 3.82 3.69 15.11
N GLY A 92 3.69 4.25 13.89
CA GLY A 92 3.09 5.56 13.67
C GLY A 92 1.59 5.60 13.96
N MET A 93 0.85 4.54 13.61
CA MET A 93 -0.58 4.42 13.93
C MET A 93 -0.83 4.20 15.42
N VAL A 94 0.07 3.48 16.10
CA VAL A 94 0.02 3.25 17.55
C VAL A 94 0.33 4.53 18.34
N GLY A 95 0.94 5.55 17.72
CA GLY A 95 1.31 6.81 18.36
C GLY A 95 2.68 6.79 19.04
N PHE A 96 3.50 5.75 18.82
CA PHE A 96 4.87 5.70 19.32
C PHE A 96 5.84 6.52 18.46
N LEU A 97 5.62 6.53 17.14
CA LEU A 97 6.33 7.36 16.17
C LEU A 97 5.36 8.36 15.52
N PRO A 98 5.86 9.40 14.83
CA PRO A 98 5.00 10.18 13.94
C PRO A 98 4.41 9.30 12.83
N ILE A 99 3.24 9.68 12.33
CA ILE A 99 2.57 8.97 11.23
C ILE A 99 3.52 8.94 10.02
N HIS A 100 3.79 7.73 9.53
CA HIS A 100 4.70 7.54 8.40
C HIS A 100 4.14 8.22 7.13
N PRO A 101 4.97 8.92 6.33
CA PRO A 101 4.50 9.69 5.17
C PRO A 101 3.76 8.84 4.13
N SER A 102 4.11 7.55 4.02
CA SER A 102 3.37 6.60 3.17
C SER A 102 1.88 6.58 3.52
N SER A 103 1.51 6.59 4.81
CA SER A 103 0.10 6.53 5.22
C SER A 103 -0.68 7.75 4.70
N TYR A 104 -0.08 8.94 4.80
CA TYR A 104 -0.67 10.17 4.25
C TYR A 104 -0.83 10.12 2.73
N ILE A 105 0.23 9.70 2.01
CA ILE A 105 0.22 9.58 0.55
C ILE A 105 -0.86 8.59 0.10
N HIS A 106 -0.95 7.42 0.74
CA HIS A 106 -1.96 6.41 0.39
C HIS A 106 -3.37 6.93 0.67
N ALA A 107 -3.60 7.62 1.79
CA ALA A 107 -4.89 8.22 2.09
C ALA A 107 -5.29 9.31 1.09
N TRP A 108 -4.34 10.15 0.64
CA TRP A 108 -4.57 11.14 -0.40
C TRP A 108 -4.88 10.48 -1.76
N GLU A 109 -4.08 9.51 -2.18
CA GLU A 109 -4.32 8.75 -3.42
C GLU A 109 -5.70 8.08 -3.40
N LYS A 110 -6.11 7.49 -2.28
CA LYS A 110 -7.42 6.83 -2.14
C LYS A 110 -8.58 7.80 -2.18
N ARG A 111 -8.48 8.97 -1.52
CA ARG A 111 -9.51 10.01 -1.58
C ARG A 111 -9.69 10.53 -3.01
N ARG A 112 -8.59 10.86 -3.69
CA ARG A 112 -8.61 11.31 -5.08
C ARG A 112 -9.16 10.25 -6.03
N ALA A 113 -8.82 8.98 -5.81
CA ALA A 113 -9.35 7.87 -6.61
C ALA A 113 -10.86 7.67 -6.43
N ALA A 114 -11.42 8.03 -5.27
CA ALA A 114 -12.86 7.92 -5.01
C ALA A 114 -13.65 9.11 -5.58
N GLU A 115 -13.01 10.27 -5.78
CA GLU A 115 -13.62 11.47 -6.37
C GLU A 115 -13.72 11.40 -7.89
N LEU A 116 -12.78 10.70 -8.54
CA LEU A 116 -12.79 10.55 -10.00
C LEU A 116 -14.05 9.79 -10.46
N PRO A 117 -14.78 10.28 -11.48
CA PRO A 117 -15.98 9.63 -11.99
C PRO A 117 -15.68 8.25 -12.60
N GLU A 118 -14.47 8.08 -13.12
CA GLU A 118 -13.97 6.80 -13.61
C GLU A 118 -12.81 6.33 -12.72
N PRO A 119 -12.80 5.05 -12.31
CA PRO A 119 -11.70 4.53 -11.49
C PRO A 119 -10.38 4.66 -12.26
N PRO A 120 -9.29 5.11 -11.60
CA PRO A 120 -8.00 5.22 -12.26
C PRO A 120 -7.55 3.84 -12.75
N MET A 121 -7.05 3.79 -13.98
CA MET A 121 -6.57 2.53 -14.54
C MET A 121 -5.54 1.87 -13.61
N PRO A 122 -5.62 0.54 -13.41
CA PRO A 122 -4.66 -0.17 -12.59
C PRO A 122 -3.23 0.03 -13.13
N LYS A 123 -2.28 0.32 -12.22
CA LYS A 123 -0.89 0.65 -12.57
C LYS A 123 -0.16 -0.47 -13.33
N LYS A 124 -0.56 -1.73 -13.12
CA LYS A 124 -0.01 -2.90 -13.80
C LYS A 124 -1.13 -3.55 -14.60
N LEU A 125 -1.17 -3.27 -15.90
CA LEU A 125 -2.21 -3.78 -16.78
C LEU A 125 -1.62 -4.12 -18.14
N THR A 126 -1.98 -5.28 -18.69
CA THR A 126 -1.59 -5.63 -20.06
C THR A 126 -2.40 -4.81 -21.06
N TRP A 127 -1.88 -4.63 -22.27
CA TRP A 127 -2.58 -3.86 -23.31
C TRP A 127 -3.97 -4.43 -23.65
N ARG A 128 -4.17 -5.75 -23.53
CA ARG A 128 -5.44 -6.45 -23.80
C ARG A 128 -6.50 -6.11 -22.76
N GLU A 129 -6.12 -6.18 -21.48
CA GLU A 129 -6.99 -5.80 -20.36
C GLU A 129 -7.31 -4.30 -20.42
N ARG A 130 -6.33 -3.48 -20.81
CA ARG A 130 -6.50 -2.04 -21.01
C ARG A 130 -7.52 -1.73 -22.09
N LYS A 131 -7.42 -2.41 -23.24
CA LYS A 131 -8.37 -2.27 -24.35
C LYS A 131 -9.77 -2.73 -23.95
N LYS A 132 -9.90 -3.82 -23.19
CA LYS A 132 -11.20 -4.30 -22.68
C LYS A 132 -11.86 -3.27 -21.77
N ILE A 133 -11.13 -2.73 -20.79
CA ILE A 133 -11.65 -1.70 -19.88
C ILE A 133 -12.07 -0.45 -20.67
N LEU A 134 -11.25 0.01 -21.62
CA LEU A 134 -11.58 1.18 -22.43
C LEU A 134 -12.83 0.98 -23.31
N MET A 135 -13.01 -0.21 -23.91
CA MET A 135 -14.22 -0.51 -24.67
C MET A 135 -15.45 -0.52 -23.77
N GLN A 136 -15.35 -1.16 -22.60
CA GLN A 136 -16.45 -1.25 -21.65
C GLN A 136 -16.84 0.14 -21.11
N GLN A 137 -15.85 0.99 -20.81
CA GLN A 137 -16.09 2.40 -20.47
C GLN A 137 -16.77 3.19 -21.60
N ALA A 138 -16.40 2.92 -22.86
CA ALA A 138 -17.05 3.56 -24.01
C ALA A 138 -18.50 3.10 -24.19
N GLU A 139 -18.79 1.81 -24.00
CA GLU A 139 -20.14 1.25 -24.00
C GLU A 139 -20.99 1.82 -22.85
N ASP A 140 -20.46 1.83 -21.62
CA ASP A 140 -21.14 2.38 -20.45
C ASP A 140 -21.44 3.88 -20.61
N ARG A 141 -20.54 4.63 -21.27
CA ARG A 141 -20.76 6.06 -21.57
C ARG A 141 -21.85 6.29 -22.61
N LEU A 142 -21.91 5.46 -23.65
CA LEU A 142 -23.00 5.51 -24.65
C LEU A 142 -24.37 5.16 -24.03
N LYS A 143 -24.37 4.32 -22.99
CA LYS A 143 -25.57 3.85 -22.29
C LYS A 143 -25.95 4.71 -21.07
N ALA A 144 -25.19 5.78 -20.82
CA ALA A 144 -25.46 6.67 -19.70
C ALA A 144 -26.74 7.48 -19.97
N PRO A 145 -27.63 7.65 -18.96
CA PRO A 145 -28.96 8.24 -19.15
C PRO A 145 -28.92 9.67 -19.70
N ALA A 146 -27.87 10.44 -19.39
CA ALA A 146 -27.68 11.79 -19.93
C ALA A 146 -27.45 11.80 -21.46
N VAL A 147 -26.77 10.80 -22.02
CA VAL A 147 -26.58 10.70 -23.49
C VAL A 147 -27.87 10.24 -24.16
N GLU A 148 -28.62 9.35 -23.51
CA GLU A 148 -29.95 8.94 -23.99
C GLU A 148 -30.97 10.09 -23.94
N GLU A 149 -30.90 10.96 -22.92
CA GLU A 149 -31.74 12.16 -22.82
C GLU A 149 -31.37 13.21 -23.87
N GLU A 150 -30.08 13.49 -24.09
CA GLU A 150 -29.63 14.41 -25.16
C GLU A 150 -30.00 13.92 -26.57
N LEU A 151 -29.94 12.60 -26.81
CA LEU A 151 -30.37 12.01 -28.07
C LEU A 151 -31.88 12.18 -28.30
N LYS A 152 -32.71 11.96 -27.27
CA LYS A 152 -34.16 12.18 -27.34
C LYS A 152 -34.51 13.66 -27.58
N GLU A 153 -33.86 14.58 -26.87
CA GLU A 153 -34.06 16.02 -27.06
C GLU A 153 -33.71 16.46 -28.50
N SER A 154 -32.65 15.87 -29.06
CA SER A 154 -32.22 16.14 -30.44
C SER A 154 -33.15 15.56 -31.50
N GLU A 155 -33.87 14.48 -31.19
CA GLU A 155 -34.89 13.88 -32.06
C GLU A 155 -36.19 14.70 -32.01
N GLU A 156 -36.64 15.12 -30.82
CA GLU A 156 -37.82 15.98 -30.66
C GLU A 156 -37.65 17.36 -31.34
N LEU A 157 -36.45 17.95 -31.29
CA LEU A 157 -36.13 19.18 -32.02
C LEU A 157 -36.21 19.01 -33.55
N LYS A 158 -35.83 17.85 -34.09
CA LYS A 158 -35.94 17.57 -35.53
C LYS A 158 -37.39 17.39 -35.96
N GLU A 159 -38.22 16.72 -35.17
CA GLU A 159 -39.64 16.52 -35.47
C GLU A 159 -40.44 17.84 -35.40
N SER A 160 -40.12 18.72 -34.44
CA SER A 160 -40.74 20.06 -34.35
C SER A 160 -40.39 20.96 -35.55
N SER A 161 -39.20 20.80 -36.13
CA SER A 161 -38.75 21.56 -37.31
C SER A 161 -39.32 21.06 -38.65
N GLN A 162 -39.86 19.83 -38.69
CA GLN A 162 -40.49 19.25 -39.89
C GLN A 162 -42.00 19.47 -39.96
N SER A 163 -42.60 19.97 -38.87
CA SER A 163 -44.06 20.17 -38.74
C SER A 163 -44.50 21.65 -38.82
N SER A 164 -43.56 22.57 -39.06
CA SER A 164 -43.82 24.01 -39.31
C SER A 164 -43.68 24.39 -40.78
#